data_AF-A0A542GKU3-F1
#
_entry.id   AF-A0A542GKU3-F1
#
_cell.length_a   1.000
_cell.length_b   1.000
_cell.length_c   1.000
_cell.angle_alpha   90.00
_cell.angle_beta   90.00
_cell.angle_gamma   90.00
#
_symmetry.space_group_name_H-M   'P 1'
#
loop_
_entity.id
_entity.type
_entity.pdbx_description
1 polymer ?
#
loop_
_entity_poly.entity_id
_entity_poly.type
_entity_poly.pdbx_seq_one_letter_code
_entity_poly.pdbx_strand_id
1 'polypeptide(L)'
;MLVRYFAAARAAAGFEEEKFELPDGATVADLLEAVLAVERAEPPAGTPPLPRILSRSSFLLNEVAVRDRSTVLGPDDVVDVLPPFAGG
;
A
#
# COMPACT_ATOMS: atom_id res chain seq x y z
N MET A 1 11.61 0.11 4.30
CA MET A 1 10.61 1.11 3.88
C MET A 1 9.33 0.96 4.69
N LEU A 2 8.54 2.02 4.82
CA LEU A 2 7.31 2.06 5.60
C LEU A 2 6.10 2.22 4.66
N VAL A 3 5.08 1.39 4.81
CA VAL A 3 3.79 1.53 4.11
C VAL A 3 2.77 2.06 5.10
N ARG A 4 2.03 3.11 4.74
CA ARG A 4 0.92 3.65 5.54
C ARG A 4 -0.39 3.48 4.80
N TYR A 5 -1.39 2.92 5.48
CA TYR A 5 -2.70 2.64 4.89
C TYR A 5 -3.74 3.63 5.37
N PHE A 6 -4.57 4.11 4.44
CA PHE A 6 -5.65 5.05 4.73
C PHE A 6 -7.02 4.46 4.39
N ALA A 7 -8.04 4.91 5.11
CA ALA A 7 -9.46 4.58 4.89
C ALA A 7 -9.71 3.07 4.67
N ALA A 8 -10.30 2.67 3.54
CA ALA A 8 -10.60 1.27 3.24
C ALA A 8 -9.35 0.38 3.18
N ALA A 9 -8.19 0.92 2.79
CA ALA A 9 -6.95 0.16 2.76
C ALA A 9 -6.50 -0.20 4.19
N ARG A 10 -6.65 0.72 5.15
CA ARG A 10 -6.39 0.44 6.57
C ARG A 10 -7.32 -0.64 7.12
N ALA A 11 -8.61 -0.54 6.81
CA ALA A 11 -9.58 -1.53 7.24
C ALA A 11 -9.28 -2.92 6.66
N ALA A 12 -8.79 -2.99 5.42
CA ALA A 12 -8.43 -4.25 4.77
C ALA A 12 -7.06 -4.81 5.18
N ALA A 13 -6.09 -3.93 5.46
CA ALA A 13 -4.76 -4.33 5.94
C ALA A 13 -4.78 -4.72 7.42
N GLY A 14 -5.72 -4.17 8.21
CA GLY A 14 -5.82 -4.38 9.66
C GLY A 14 -4.81 -3.56 10.48
N PHE A 15 -3.87 -2.89 9.82
CA PHE A 15 -2.83 -2.07 10.42
C PHE A 15 -2.85 -0.65 9.84
N GLU A 16 -2.39 0.32 10.63
CA GLU A 16 -2.14 1.69 10.15
C GLU A 16 -0.89 1.74 9.30
N GLU A 17 0.16 1.06 9.74
CA GLU A 17 1.48 1.10 9.11
C GLU A 17 2.14 -0.27 9.18
N GLU A 18 2.88 -0.63 8.14
CA GLU A 18 3.67 -1.87 8.05
C GLU A 18 5.08 -1.56 7.55
N LYS A 19 6.08 -2.21 8.13
CA LYS A 19 7.48 -2.11 7.66
C LYS A 19 7.81 -3.27 6.75
N PHE A 20 8.45 -2.96 5.63
CA PHE A 20 8.92 -3.94 4.66
C PHE A 20 10.44 -3.78 4.47
N GLU A 21 11.13 -4.92 4.47
CA GLU A 21 12.53 -5.05 4.10
C GLU A 21 12.58 -5.65 2.69
N LEU A 22 13.00 -4.85 1.72
CA LEU A 22 13.18 -5.27 0.34
C LEU A 22 14.65 -5.07 -0.06
N PRO A 23 15.17 -5.85 -1.02
CA PRO A 23 16.52 -5.67 -1.53
C PRO A 23 16.71 -4.29 -2.19
N ASP A 24 17.96 -3.83 -2.23
CA ASP A 24 18.32 -2.60 -2.93
C ASP A 24 17.90 -2.66 -4.39
N GLY A 25 17.33 -1.55 -4.88
CA GLY A 25 16.79 -1.48 -6.24
C GLY A 25 15.35 -1.97 -6.38
N ALA A 26 14.72 -2.44 -5.30
CA ALA A 26 13.29 -2.76 -5.30
C ALA A 26 12.45 -1.54 -5.67
N THR A 27 11.35 -1.80 -6.37
CA THR A 27 10.45 -0.79 -6.90
C THR A 27 9.15 -0.71 -6.10
N VAL A 28 8.35 0.32 -6.38
CA VAL A 28 6.96 0.40 -5.88
C VAL A 28 6.17 -0.85 -6.25
N ALA A 29 6.36 -1.42 -7.45
CA ALA A 29 5.69 -2.67 -7.83
C ALA A 29 6.07 -3.84 -6.90
N ASP A 30 7.37 -4.02 -6.63
CA ASP A 30 7.87 -5.09 -5.75
C ASP A 30 7.31 -4.93 -4.33
N LEU A 31 7.23 -3.69 -3.83
CA LEU A 31 6.61 -3.41 -2.54
C LEU A 31 5.13 -3.79 -2.51
N LEU A 32 4.37 -3.48 -3.57
CA LEU A 32 2.96 -3.87 -3.63
C LEU A 32 2.79 -5.39 -3.68
N GLU A 33 3.68 -6.11 -4.37
CA GLU A 33 3.69 -7.57 -4.35
C GLU A 33 4.01 -8.11 -2.95
N ALA A 34 4.99 -7.55 -2.26
CA ALA A 34 5.32 -7.91 -0.88
C ALA A 34 4.14 -7.66 0.07
N VAL A 35 3.46 -6.52 -0.09
CA VAL A 35 2.23 -6.21 0.65
C VAL A 35 1.17 -7.29 0.39
N LEU A 36 0.98 -7.70 -0.86
CA LEU A 36 -0.02 -8.72 -1.23
C LEU A 36 0.33 -10.14 -0.76
N ALA A 37 1.62 -10.43 -0.57
CA ALA A 37 2.10 -11.74 -0.13
C ALA A 37 1.91 -11.99 1.38
N VAL A 38 1.69 -10.94 2.18
CA VAL A 38 1.41 -11.09 3.61
C VAL A 38 0.02 -11.71 3.81
N GLU A 39 -0.02 -12.87 4.47
CA GLU A 39 -1.27 -13.48 4.91
C GLU A 39 -1.95 -12.61 5.97
N ARG A 40 -3.22 -12.26 5.72
CA ARG A 40 -4.05 -11.44 6.59
C ARG A 40 -5.42 -12.06 6.76
N ALA A 41 -6.06 -11.75 7.88
CA ALA A 41 -7.45 -12.13 8.12
C ALA A 41 -8.39 -11.48 7.09
N GLU A 42 -9.60 -12.03 6.97
CA GLU A 42 -10.63 -11.43 6.12
C GLU A 42 -10.95 -10.01 6.59
N PRO A 43 -11.11 -9.06 5.64
CA PRO A 43 -11.42 -7.69 5.99
C PRO A 43 -12.83 -7.59 6.61
N PRO A 44 -13.12 -6.56 7.43
CA PRO A 44 -14.43 -6.35 8.02
C PRO A 44 -15.55 -6.34 6.97
N ALA A 45 -16.75 -6.80 7.35
CA ALA A 45 -17.91 -6.80 6.47
C ALA A 45 -18.13 -5.43 5.81
N GLY A 46 -18.29 -5.42 4.49
CA GLY A 46 -18.42 -4.20 3.69
C GLY A 46 -17.10 -3.60 3.20
N THR A 47 -15.94 -4.12 3.62
CA THR A 47 -14.63 -3.72 3.13
C THR A 47 -14.16 -4.67 2.03
N PRO A 48 -13.82 -4.19 0.82
CA PRO A 48 -13.26 -5.05 -0.22
C PRO A 48 -11.89 -5.63 0.19
N PRO A 49 -11.45 -6.75 -0.41
CA PRO A 49 -10.13 -7.31 -0.16
C PRO A 49 -9.03 -6.33 -0.60
N LEU A 50 -7.91 -6.32 0.14
CA LEU A 50 -6.77 -5.41 -0.08
C LEU A 50 -6.28 -5.37 -1.55
N PRO A 51 -6.14 -6.50 -2.29
CA PRO A 51 -5.78 -6.46 -3.71
C PRO A 51 -6.72 -5.62 -4.57
N ARG A 52 -8.03 -5.69 -4.31
CA ARG A 52 -9.02 -4.91 -5.04
C ARG A 52 -8.91 -3.42 -4.72
N ILE A 53 -8.58 -3.09 -3.48
CA ILE A 53 -8.35 -1.72 -3.04
C ILE A 53 -7.09 -1.16 -3.71
N LEU A 54 -5.95 -1.85 -3.60
CA LEU A 54 -4.67 -1.44 -4.18
C LEU A 54 -4.74 -1.22 -5.70
N SER A 55 -5.57 -1.98 -6.41
CA SER A 55 -5.77 -1.80 -7.86
C SER A 55 -6.39 -0.44 -8.23
N ARG A 56 -7.08 0.22 -7.29
CA ARG A 56 -7.77 1.51 -7.48
C ARG A 56 -7.14 2.64 -6.67
N SER A 57 -6.19 2.34 -5.80
CA SER A 57 -5.51 3.32 -4.95
C SER A 57 -4.54 4.18 -5.75
N SER A 58 -4.35 5.40 -5.26
CA SER A 58 -3.19 6.23 -5.57
C SER A 58 -2.11 6.01 -4.53
N PHE A 59 -0.86 6.24 -4.91
CA PHE A 59 0.29 6.04 -4.03
C PHE A 59 1.06 7.35 -3.90
N LEU A 60 1.51 7.66 -2.69
CA LEU A 60 2.50 8.72 -2.48
C LEU A 60 3.81 8.07 -2.06
N LEU A 61 4.91 8.48 -2.66
CA LEU A 61 6.27 8.19 -2.21
C LEU A 61 6.79 9.46 -1.54
N ASN A 62 7.04 9.40 -0.22
CA ASN A 62 7.48 10.54 0.59
C ASN A 62 6.60 11.78 0.34
N GLU A 63 5.28 11.60 0.45
CA GLU A 63 4.25 12.64 0.24
C GLU A 63 4.09 13.14 -1.21
N VAL A 64 4.85 12.59 -2.16
CA VAL A 64 4.77 12.94 -3.59
C VAL A 64 4.04 11.84 -4.37
N ALA A 65 3.05 12.21 -5.18
CA ALA A 65 2.28 11.24 -5.96
C ALA A 65 3.16 10.44 -6.93
N VAL A 66 3.16 9.11 -6.78
CA VAL A 66 3.88 8.19 -7.65
C VAL A 66 2.90 7.47 -8.56
N ARG A 67 3.08 7.64 -9.88
CA ARG A 67 2.28 6.97 -10.92
C ARG A 67 3.04 5.85 -11.59
N ASP A 68 4.36 6.00 -11.66
CA ASP A 68 5.26 5.00 -12.22
C ASP A 68 5.64 3.99 -11.15
N ARG A 69 5.11 2.77 -11.28
CA ARG A 69 5.39 1.66 -10.34
C ARG A 69 6.79 1.09 -10.48
N SER A 70 7.56 1.46 -11.51
CA SER A 70 8.98 1.11 -11.64
C SER A 70 9.91 2.03 -10.85
N THR A 71 9.36 3.04 -10.16
CA THR A 71 10.13 3.92 -9.28
C THR A 71 10.81 3.10 -8.19
N VAL A 72 12.14 3.24 -8.10
CA VAL A 72 12.98 2.57 -7.11
C VAL A 72 12.74 3.19 -5.73
N LEU A 73 12.69 2.35 -4.71
CA LEU A 73 12.52 2.72 -3.32
C LEU A 73 13.82 2.64 -2.54
N GLY A 74 14.03 3.60 -1.66
CA GLY A 74 15.05 3.59 -0.62
C GLY A 74 14.60 2.84 0.64
N PRO A 75 15.55 2.44 1.50
CA PRO A 75 15.25 1.70 2.74
C PRO A 75 14.39 2.49 3.73
N ASP A 76 14.48 3.82 3.74
CA ASP A 76 13.75 4.71 4.64
C ASP A 76 12.54 5.39 3.99
N ASP A 77 12.22 5.04 2.73
CA ASP A 77 11.10 5.63 2.03
C ASP A 77 9.76 5.25 2.66
N VAL A 78 8.82 6.20 2.59
CA VAL A 78 7.45 6.03 3.05
C VAL A 78 6.51 5.99 1.86
N VAL A 79 5.67 4.97 1.79
CA VAL A 79 4.65 4.78 0.76
C VAL A 79 3.26 4.86 1.36
N ASP A 80 2.49 5.86 0.95
CA ASP A 80 1.10 6.03 1.39
C ASP A 80 0.15 5.37 0.40
N VAL A 81 -0.77 4.56 0.91
CA VAL A 81 -1.83 3.92 0.13
C VAL A 81 -3.12 4.70 0.32
N LEU A 82 -3.50 5.44 -0.72
CA LEU A 82 -4.69 6.28 -0.74
C LEU A 82 -5.78 5.66 -1.62
N PRO A 83 -6.71 4.86 -1.05
CA PRO A 83 -7.84 4.37 -1.81
C PRO A 83 -8.74 5.53 -2.27
N PRO A 84 -9.50 5.36 -3.37
CA PRO A 84 -10.41 6.40 -3.82
C PRO A 84 -11.41 6.71 -2.71
N PHE A 85 -11.63 8.00 -2.45
CA PHE A 85 -12.62 8.43 -1.48
C PHE A 85 -13.98 7.82 -1.82
N ALA A 86 -14.59 7.12 -0.86
CA ALA A 86 -15.96 6.62 -0.96
C ALA A 86 -16.98 7.75 -0.69
N GLY A 87 -16.69 8.97 -1.13
CA GLY A 87 -17.57 10.12 -0.99
C GLY A 87 -18.59 10.14 -2.12
N GLY A 88 -19.80 9.66 -1.81
CA GLY A 88 -21.02 9.86 -2.58
C GLY A 88 -22.14 10.25 -1.63
#